data_AF-A0A747SN28-F1
#
_entry.id   AF-A0A747SN28-F1
#
_cell.length_a   1.000
_cell.length_b   1.000
_cell.length_c   1.000
_cell.angle_alpha   90.00
_cell.angle_beta   90.00
_cell.angle_gamma   90.00
#
_symmetry.space_group_name_H-M   'P 1'
#
loop_
_entity.id
_entity.type
_entity.pdbx_description
1 polymer ?
#
loop_
_entity_poly.entity_id
_entity_poly.type
_entity_poly.pdbx_seq_one_letter_code
_entity_poly.pdbx_strand_id
1 'polypeptide(L)'
;MSKLYEIANEYAKLMDSDLEPEMIADTIEGMEGEFTDKIEQLLAIIKNESGYAERLKDEAKSLNERAAVIQNKIDSIMAYIASSLEMVGKKKIRAGIHQVTIRKPSETVEIIDSSDLPPEYVEFETTIKADKLAIKHQLKAGINIPGAQLKVGKPSLLIK
;
A
#
# COMPACT_ATOMS: atom_id res chain seq x y z
N MET A 1 -19.03 14.55 -24.31
CA MET A 1 -19.52 13.82 -23.12
C MET A 1 -19.44 14.73 -21.92
N SER A 2 -20.56 14.99 -21.27
CA SER A 2 -20.69 15.76 -20.05
C SER A 2 -19.92 15.09 -18.90
N LYS A 3 -19.46 15.87 -17.90
CA LYS A 3 -18.79 15.29 -16.74
C LYS A 3 -19.83 14.73 -15.77
N LEU A 4 -19.51 13.63 -15.08
CA LEU A 4 -20.46 12.95 -14.17
C LEU A 4 -21.07 13.91 -13.13
N TYR A 5 -20.28 14.83 -12.58
CA TYR A 5 -20.77 15.81 -11.61
C TYR A 5 -21.67 16.89 -12.25
N GLU A 6 -21.48 17.20 -13.54
CA GLU A 6 -22.34 18.15 -14.26
C GLU A 6 -23.72 17.52 -14.46
N ILE A 7 -23.76 16.26 -14.95
CA ILE A 7 -24.99 15.47 -15.08
C ILE A 7 -25.71 15.34 -13.73
N ALA A 8 -24.98 14.99 -12.67
CA ALA A 8 -25.56 14.87 -11.32
C ALA A 8 -26.18 16.18 -10.81
N ASN A 9 -25.49 17.32 -11.04
CA ASN A 9 -25.98 18.62 -10.61
C ASN A 9 -27.22 19.05 -11.38
N GLU A 10 -27.26 18.81 -12.70
CA GLU A 10 -28.42 19.13 -13.52
C GLU A 10 -29.60 18.23 -13.15
N TYR A 11 -29.35 16.94 -12.93
CA TYR A 11 -30.37 15.97 -12.55
C TYR A 11 -30.99 16.31 -11.18
N ALA A 12 -30.16 16.68 -10.20
CA ALA A 12 -30.63 17.14 -8.89
C ALA A 12 -31.47 18.42 -8.99
N LYS A 13 -31.04 19.41 -9.80
CA LYS A 13 -31.82 20.65 -10.00
C LYS A 13 -33.19 20.40 -10.63
N LEU A 14 -33.28 19.42 -11.52
CA LEU A 14 -34.54 19.06 -12.16
C LEU A 14 -35.48 18.34 -11.18
N MET A 15 -34.95 17.44 -10.35
CA MET A 15 -35.72 16.81 -9.27
C MET A 15 -36.23 17.81 -8.23
N ASP A 16 -35.45 18.85 -7.91
CA ASP A 16 -35.82 19.91 -6.97
C ASP A 16 -36.70 21.01 -7.59
N SER A 17 -37.14 20.86 -8.84
CA SER A 17 -37.96 21.88 -9.53
C SER A 17 -39.44 21.81 -9.11
N ASP A 18 -40.12 22.96 -9.02
CA ASP A 18 -41.55 23.07 -8.72
C ASP A 18 -42.47 22.66 -9.92
N LEU A 19 -41.94 21.91 -10.88
CA LEU A 19 -42.67 21.45 -12.06
C LEU A 19 -43.44 20.17 -11.76
N GLU A 20 -44.63 20.03 -12.35
CA GLU A 20 -45.42 18.80 -12.21
C GLU A 20 -44.62 17.59 -12.70
N PRO A 21 -44.52 16.49 -11.93
CA PRO A 21 -43.68 15.33 -12.27
C PRO A 21 -43.97 14.74 -13.67
N GLU A 22 -45.23 14.76 -14.10
CA GLU A 22 -45.63 14.25 -15.42
C GLU A 22 -45.08 15.09 -16.58
N MET A 23 -44.80 16.37 -16.37
CA MET A 23 -44.28 17.29 -17.40
C MET A 23 -42.79 17.10 -17.66
N ILE A 24 -42.05 16.55 -16.69
CA ILE A 24 -40.58 16.42 -16.72
C ILE A 24 -40.11 14.97 -16.75
N ALA A 25 -41.03 13.99 -16.71
CA ALA A 25 -40.75 12.56 -16.65
C ALA A 25 -39.77 12.10 -17.75
N ASP A 26 -40.06 12.41 -19.01
CA ASP A 26 -39.20 12.03 -20.15
C ASP A 26 -37.78 12.63 -20.04
N THR A 27 -37.66 13.83 -19.47
CA THR A 27 -36.38 14.50 -19.28
C THR A 27 -35.59 13.87 -18.14
N ILE A 28 -36.24 13.55 -17.03
CA ILE A 28 -35.66 12.82 -15.89
C ILE A 28 -35.15 11.45 -16.34
N GLU A 29 -35.95 10.70 -17.10
CA GLU A 29 -35.56 9.38 -17.62
C GLU A 29 -34.34 9.48 -18.54
N GLY A 30 -34.30 10.46 -19.45
CA GLY A 30 -33.16 10.68 -20.32
C GLY A 30 -31.86 11.02 -19.55
N MET A 31 -31.97 11.84 -18.51
CA MET A 31 -30.83 12.21 -17.66
C MET A 31 -30.37 11.06 -16.78
N GLU A 32 -31.28 10.24 -16.25
CA GLU A 32 -30.95 9.02 -15.50
C GLU A 32 -30.20 8.02 -16.38
N GLY A 33 -30.61 7.89 -17.65
CA GLY A 33 -29.89 7.12 -18.66
C GLY A 33 -28.46 7.64 -18.88
N GLU A 34 -28.30 8.94 -19.17
CA GLU A 34 -26.97 9.55 -19.36
C GLU A 34 -26.07 9.39 -18.12
N PHE A 35 -26.65 9.55 -16.93
CA PHE A 35 -25.96 9.39 -15.66
C PHE A 35 -25.46 7.95 -15.45
N THR A 36 -26.32 6.98 -15.72
CA THR A 36 -26.03 5.55 -15.57
C THR A 36 -24.97 5.09 -16.59
N ASP A 37 -25.13 5.46 -17.85
CA ASP A 37 -24.15 5.18 -18.91
C ASP A 37 -22.77 5.75 -18.55
N LYS A 38 -22.74 6.96 -17.96
CA LYS A 38 -21.48 7.57 -17.55
C LYS A 38 -20.81 6.81 -16.41
N ILE A 39 -21.59 6.33 -15.44
CA ILE A 39 -21.09 5.49 -14.35
C ILE A 39 -20.57 4.16 -14.89
N GLU A 40 -21.29 3.52 -15.80
CA GLU A 40 -20.87 2.25 -16.42
C GLU A 40 -19.52 2.39 -17.12
N GLN A 41 -19.33 3.46 -17.92
CA GLN A 41 -18.05 3.74 -18.57
C GLN A 41 -16.90 3.91 -17.54
N LEU A 42 -17.15 4.62 -16.45
CA LEU A 42 -16.14 4.81 -15.39
C LEU A 42 -15.82 3.49 -14.67
N LEU A 43 -16.82 2.64 -14.44
CA LEU A 43 -16.63 1.30 -13.87
C LEU A 43 -15.80 0.41 -14.81
N ALA A 44 -16.02 0.48 -16.12
CA ALA A 44 -15.21 -0.23 -17.11
C ALA A 44 -13.74 0.23 -17.06
N ILE A 45 -13.49 1.54 -16.93
CA ILE A 45 -12.14 2.09 -16.74
C ILE A 45 -11.52 1.55 -15.45
N ILE A 46 -12.24 1.61 -14.33
CA ILE A 46 -11.77 1.10 -13.03
C ILE A 46 -11.39 -0.38 -13.12
N LYS A 47 -12.19 -1.20 -13.80
CA LYS A 47 -11.90 -2.63 -14.00
C LYS A 47 -10.59 -2.84 -14.77
N ASN A 48 -10.38 -2.09 -15.84
CA ASN A 48 -9.17 -2.17 -16.64
C ASN A 48 -7.93 -1.72 -15.84
N GLU A 49 -8.02 -0.58 -15.16
CA GLU A 49 -6.93 -0.05 -14.34
C GLU A 49 -6.60 -0.97 -13.15
N SER A 50 -7.61 -1.59 -12.54
CA SER A 50 -7.40 -2.56 -11.46
C SER A 50 -6.61 -3.78 -11.94
N GLY A 51 -6.98 -4.33 -13.10
CA GLY A 51 -6.25 -5.43 -13.72
C GLY A 51 -4.83 -5.05 -14.15
N TYR A 52 -4.64 -3.83 -14.66
CA TYR A 52 -3.31 -3.33 -15.01
C TYR A 52 -2.42 -3.14 -13.79
N ALA A 53 -2.97 -2.59 -12.70
CA ALA A 53 -2.26 -2.42 -11.43
C ALA A 53 -1.82 -3.76 -10.81
N GLU A 54 -2.65 -4.81 -10.91
CA GLU A 54 -2.28 -6.16 -10.45
C GLU A 54 -1.11 -6.72 -11.27
N ARG A 55 -1.16 -6.61 -12.60
CA ARG A 55 -0.07 -7.05 -13.48
C ARG A 55 1.25 -6.34 -13.18
N LEU A 56 1.20 -5.03 -12.91
CA LEU A 56 2.39 -4.26 -12.53
C LEU A 56 2.99 -4.74 -11.20
N LYS A 57 2.16 -5.12 -10.23
CA LYS A 57 2.65 -5.67 -8.95
C LYS A 57 3.33 -7.01 -9.15
N ASP A 58 2.77 -7.88 -9.98
CA ASP A 58 3.37 -9.18 -10.30
C ASP A 58 4.71 -9.03 -11.01
N GLU A 59 4.80 -8.11 -11.97
CA GLU A 59 6.06 -7.80 -12.66
C GLU A 59 7.10 -7.22 -11.71
N ALA A 60 6.72 -6.27 -10.85
CA ALA A 60 7.60 -5.71 -9.83
C ALA A 60 8.13 -6.78 -8.88
N LYS A 61 7.28 -7.73 -8.46
CA LYS A 61 7.69 -8.88 -7.65
C LYS A 61 8.74 -9.73 -8.37
N SER A 62 8.51 -10.07 -9.64
CA SER A 62 9.47 -10.84 -10.45
C SER A 62 10.81 -10.11 -10.61
N LEU A 63 10.79 -8.80 -10.85
CA LEU A 63 12.01 -8.00 -10.96
C LEU A 63 12.79 -7.96 -9.64
N ASN A 64 12.10 -7.82 -8.51
CA ASN A 64 12.72 -7.85 -7.19
C ASN A 64 13.34 -9.22 -6.86
N GLU A 65 12.64 -10.32 -7.20
CA GLU A 65 13.18 -11.68 -7.05
C GLU A 65 14.44 -11.88 -7.89
N ARG A 66 14.43 -11.42 -9.15
CA ARG A 66 15.62 -11.47 -10.03
C ARG A 66 16.77 -10.63 -9.50
N ALA A 67 16.49 -9.43 -8.99
CA ALA A 67 17.50 -8.58 -8.36
C ALA A 67 18.14 -9.28 -7.14
N ALA A 68 17.32 -9.92 -6.29
CA ALA A 68 17.81 -10.68 -5.15
C ALA A 68 18.73 -11.85 -5.56
N VAL A 69 18.39 -12.58 -6.63
CA VAL A 69 19.25 -13.66 -7.15
C VAL A 69 20.60 -13.12 -7.63
N ILE A 70 20.62 -11.98 -8.32
CA ILE A 70 21.87 -11.36 -8.76
C ILE A 70 22.68 -10.85 -7.56
N GLN A 71 22.04 -10.26 -6.56
CA GLN A 71 22.72 -9.81 -5.34
C GLN A 71 23.38 -10.99 -4.61
N ASN A 72 22.65 -12.10 -4.42
CA ASN A 72 23.21 -13.31 -3.82
C ASN A 72 24.41 -13.86 -4.61
N LYS A 73 24.37 -13.78 -5.94
CA LYS A 73 25.49 -14.18 -6.80
C LYS A 73 26.71 -13.26 -6.60
N ILE A 74 26.49 -11.94 -6.52
CA ILE A 74 27.55 -10.97 -6.23
C ILE A 74 28.18 -11.27 -4.86
N ASP A 75 27.35 -11.48 -3.84
CA ASP A 75 27.80 -11.78 -2.47
C ASP A 75 28.61 -13.08 -2.41
N SER A 76 28.16 -14.12 -3.12
CA SER A 76 28.89 -15.39 -3.25
C SER A 76 30.27 -15.20 -3.90
N ILE A 77 30.36 -14.37 -4.95
CA ILE A 77 31.64 -14.07 -5.61
C ILE A 77 32.56 -13.29 -4.66
N MET A 78 32.03 -12.29 -3.94
CA MET A 78 32.81 -11.53 -2.95
C MET A 78 33.33 -12.42 -1.83
N ALA A 79 32.48 -13.31 -1.30
CA ALA A 79 32.85 -14.28 -0.28
C ALA A 79 33.96 -15.23 -0.77
N TYR A 80 33.84 -15.74 -2.01
CA TYR A 80 34.86 -16.58 -2.62
C TYR A 80 36.21 -15.86 -2.77
N ILE A 81 36.20 -14.58 -3.19
CA ILE A 81 37.42 -13.77 -3.28
C ILE A 81 38.03 -13.57 -1.89
N ALA A 82 37.21 -13.26 -0.88
CA ALA A 82 37.67 -13.07 0.49
C ALA A 82 38.31 -14.36 1.05
N SER A 83 37.61 -15.50 0.97
CA SER A 83 38.12 -16.78 1.48
C SER A 83 39.41 -17.21 0.78
N SER A 84 39.52 -16.97 -0.53
CA SER A 84 40.72 -17.28 -1.31
C SER A 84 41.92 -16.42 -0.90
N LEU A 85 41.69 -15.13 -0.63
CA LEU A 85 42.74 -14.22 -0.16
C LEU A 85 43.19 -14.56 1.27
N GLU A 86 42.26 -14.97 2.15
CA GLU A 86 42.58 -15.47 3.49
C GLU A 86 43.41 -16.76 3.44
N MET A 87 43.04 -17.72 2.58
CA MET A 87 43.76 -18.98 2.40
C MET A 87 45.23 -18.78 1.98
N VAL A 88 45.50 -17.75 1.19
CA VAL A 88 46.86 -17.39 0.74
C VAL A 88 47.55 -16.40 1.69
N GLY A 89 46.90 -15.99 2.78
CA GLY A 89 47.45 -15.06 3.78
C GLY A 89 47.60 -13.62 3.28
N LYS A 90 46.90 -13.22 2.20
CA LYS A 90 46.98 -11.88 1.62
C LYS A 90 45.81 -11.02 2.06
N LYS A 91 46.10 -9.94 2.79
CA LYS A 91 45.08 -8.94 3.18
C LYS A 91 44.73 -7.94 2.06
N LYS A 92 45.60 -7.79 1.07
CA LYS A 92 45.48 -6.81 0.00
C LYS A 92 46.08 -7.32 -1.29
N ILE A 93 45.40 -7.10 -2.41
CA ILE A 93 45.89 -7.44 -3.74
C ILE A 93 45.46 -6.36 -4.76
N ARG A 94 46.30 -6.15 -5.77
CA ARG A 94 45.95 -5.36 -6.96
C ARG A 94 45.57 -6.33 -8.08
N ALA A 95 44.36 -6.18 -8.62
CA ALA A 95 43.84 -6.98 -9.72
C ALA A 95 43.51 -6.05 -10.89
N GLY A 96 44.47 -5.89 -11.81
CA GLY A 96 44.38 -4.91 -12.88
C GLY A 96 44.26 -3.47 -12.36
N ILE A 97 43.16 -2.80 -12.74
CA ILE A 97 42.84 -1.45 -12.27
C ILE A 97 42.21 -1.41 -10.88
N HIS A 98 41.80 -2.55 -10.32
CA HIS A 98 41.13 -2.63 -9.02
C HIS A 98 42.10 -2.93 -7.88
N GLN A 99 41.79 -2.39 -6.70
CA GLN A 99 42.47 -2.71 -5.45
C GLN A 99 41.48 -3.41 -4.53
N VAL A 100 41.77 -4.66 -4.18
CA VAL A 100 40.94 -5.48 -3.28
C VAL A 100 41.64 -5.56 -1.93
N THR A 101 40.93 -5.22 -0.86
CA THR A 101 41.43 -5.27 0.51
C THR A 101 40.40 -6.01 1.36
N ILE A 102 40.83 -7.05 2.06
CA ILE A 102 40.02 -7.70 3.09
C ILE A 102 39.97 -6.75 4.27
N ARG A 103 38.75 -6.36 4.64
CA ARG A 103 38.51 -5.68 5.92
C ARG A 103 38.50 -6.72 7.02
N LYS A 104 38.97 -6.35 8.20
CA LYS A 104 38.72 -7.18 9.39
C LYS A 104 37.20 -7.39 9.50
N PRO A 105 36.74 -8.62 9.82
CA PRO A 105 35.34 -8.81 10.13
C PRO A 105 34.95 -7.82 11.24
N SER A 106 33.86 -7.09 11.01
CA SER A 106 33.29 -6.25 12.05
C SER A 106 32.61 -7.16 13.07
N GLU A 107 32.84 -6.91 14.35
CA GLU A 107 32.07 -7.54 15.41
C GLU A 107 30.61 -7.14 15.24
N THR A 108 29.73 -8.12 15.03
CA THR A 108 28.29 -7.93 14.96
C THR A 108 27.67 -8.54 16.20
N VAL A 109 26.80 -7.79 16.88
CA VAL A 109 26.04 -8.31 18.01
C VAL A 109 24.92 -9.19 17.46
N GLU A 110 25.00 -10.48 17.73
CA GLU A 110 23.89 -11.41 17.54
C GLU A 110 23.06 -11.44 18.83
N ILE A 111 21.80 -11.00 18.75
CA ILE A 111 20.87 -11.05 19.89
C ILE A 111 20.22 -12.43 19.89
N ILE A 112 20.63 -13.28 20.84
CA ILE A 112 20.13 -14.66 20.99
C ILE A 112 18.74 -14.66 21.62
N ASP A 113 18.54 -13.88 22.68
CA ASP A 113 17.25 -13.57 23.28
C ASP A 113 17.24 -12.12 23.75
N SER A 114 16.28 -11.33 23.27
CA SER A 114 16.11 -9.94 23.69
C SER A 114 15.61 -9.81 25.12
N SER A 115 15.01 -10.84 25.70
CA SER A 115 14.43 -10.82 27.05
C SER A 115 15.48 -10.89 28.15
N ASP A 116 16.63 -11.48 27.85
CA ASP A 116 17.77 -11.61 28.76
C ASP A 116 18.70 -10.38 28.73
N LEU A 117 18.48 -9.46 27.78
CA LEU A 117 19.28 -8.25 27.68
C LEU A 117 18.93 -7.27 28.82
N PRO A 118 19.94 -6.63 29.44
CA PRO A 118 19.71 -5.57 30.41
C PRO A 118 18.80 -4.47 29.83
N PRO A 119 17.94 -3.83 30.65
CA PRO A 119 17.03 -2.77 30.21
C PRO A 119 17.70 -1.59 29.49
N GLU A 120 19.01 -1.40 29.67
CA GLU A 120 19.80 -0.36 29.01
C GLU A 120 20.03 -0.63 27.50
N TYR A 121 19.86 -1.87 27.05
CA TYR A 121 20.10 -2.30 25.66
C TYR A 121 18.83 -2.72 24.91
N VAL A 122 17.67 -2.63 25.56
CA VAL A 122 16.38 -3.00 24.97
C VAL A 122 15.38 -1.87 25.07
N GLU A 123 14.70 -1.61 23.96
CA GLU A 123 13.56 -0.72 23.93
C GLU A 123 12.29 -1.55 24.05
N PHE A 124 11.55 -1.38 25.15
CA PHE A 124 10.30 -2.08 25.36
C PHE A 124 9.17 -1.43 24.53
N GLU A 125 8.90 -1.96 23.34
CA GLU A 125 7.74 -1.55 22.56
C GLU A 125 6.43 -2.10 23.17
N THR A 126 5.78 -1.30 24.03
CA THR A 126 4.41 -1.60 24.47
C THR A 126 3.43 -1.16 23.38
N THR A 127 3.07 -2.07 22.47
CA THR A 127 2.08 -1.77 21.42
C THR A 127 0.67 -1.75 22.01
N ILE A 128 0.14 -0.55 22.26
CA ILE A 128 -1.28 -0.36 22.61
C ILE A 128 -2.11 -0.55 21.34
N LYS A 129 -2.61 -1.78 21.13
CA LYS A 129 -3.53 -2.09 20.03
C LYS A 129 -4.96 -1.78 20.45
N ALA A 130 -5.50 -0.66 19.97
CA ALA A 130 -6.90 -0.32 20.15
C ALA A 130 -7.80 -1.28 19.34
N ASP A 131 -8.69 -2.01 20.01
CA ASP A 131 -9.74 -2.79 19.35
C ASP A 131 -10.83 -1.84 18.83
N LYS A 132 -10.64 -1.38 17.60
CA LYS A 132 -11.55 -0.44 16.94
C LYS A 132 -12.97 -0.99 16.79
N LEU A 133 -13.15 -2.32 16.72
CA LEU A 133 -14.48 -2.93 16.58
C LEU A 133 -15.23 -2.89 17.91
N ALA A 134 -14.57 -3.31 18.99
CA ALA A 134 -15.15 -3.24 20.34
C ALA A 134 -15.45 -1.79 20.74
N ILE A 135 -14.53 -0.86 20.46
CA ILE A 135 -14.70 0.57 20.72
C ILE A 135 -15.88 1.13 19.90
N LYS A 136 -15.98 0.80 18.61
CA LYS A 136 -17.09 1.25 17.75
C LYS A 136 -18.44 0.71 18.25
N HIS A 137 -18.49 -0.53 18.74
CA HIS A 137 -19.72 -1.12 19.29
C HIS A 137 -20.18 -0.39 20.56
N GLN A 138 -19.25 -0.13 21.49
CA GLN A 138 -19.58 0.56 22.74
C GLN A 138 -19.94 2.05 22.52
N LEU A 139 -19.24 2.75 21.64
CA LEU A 139 -19.60 4.13 21.27
C LEU A 139 -21.00 4.20 20.63
N LYS A 140 -21.39 3.19 19.83
CA LYS A 140 -22.75 3.08 19.28
C LYS A 140 -23.81 2.76 20.34
N ALA A 141 -23.43 2.06 21.41
CA ALA A 141 -24.30 1.75 22.53
C ALA A 141 -24.47 2.93 23.52
N GLY A 142 -23.90 4.10 23.23
CA GLY A 142 -23.98 5.29 24.08
C GLY A 142 -22.96 5.33 25.22
N ILE A 143 -22.02 4.37 25.26
CA ILE A 143 -20.95 4.34 26.26
C ILE A 143 -19.80 5.21 25.75
N ASN A 144 -19.46 6.26 26.51
CA ASN A 144 -18.36 7.16 26.17
C ASN A 144 -17.00 6.50 26.47
N ILE A 145 -16.11 6.44 25.49
CA ILE A 145 -14.75 5.90 25.64
C ILE A 145 -13.75 7.05 25.47
N PRO A 146 -13.06 7.49 26.54
CA PRO A 146 -12.02 8.52 26.43
C PRO A 146 -10.97 8.17 25.38
N GLY A 147 -10.68 9.12 24.49
CA GLY A 147 -9.73 8.94 23.39
C GLY A 147 -10.31 8.32 22.11
N ALA A 148 -11.61 7.98 22.06
CA ALA A 148 -12.26 7.48 20.86
C ALA A 148 -13.54 8.27 20.53
N GLN A 149 -13.74 8.57 19.24
CA GLN A 149 -14.93 9.26 18.74
C GLN A 149 -15.40 8.63 17.43
N LEU A 150 -16.71 8.61 17.21
CA LEU A 150 -17.27 8.23 15.92
C LEU A 150 -17.11 9.39 14.94
N LYS A 151 -16.46 9.12 13.81
CA LYS A 151 -16.39 10.06 12.67
C LYS A 151 -17.14 9.47 11.49
N VAL A 152 -17.97 10.28 10.86
CA VAL A 152 -18.60 9.92 9.59
C VAL A 152 -17.54 9.99 8.49
N GLY A 153 -17.31 8.86 7.82
CA GLY A 153 -16.38 8.76 6.70
C GLY A 153 -16.95 9.39 5.43
N LYS A 154 -16.11 9.58 4.41
CA LYS A 154 -16.59 9.90 3.08
C LYS A 154 -17.40 8.71 2.53
N PRO A 155 -18.41 8.94 1.68
CA PRO A 155 -19.07 7.87 0.95
C PRO A 155 -18.04 7.02 0.20
N SER A 156 -18.18 5.71 0.28
CA SER A 156 -17.36 4.74 -0.45
C SER A 156 -18.27 3.92 -1.36
N LEU A 157 -17.80 3.59 -2.56
CA LEU A 157 -18.53 2.74 -3.48
C LEU A 157 -18.38 1.28 -3.06
N LEU A 158 -19.50 0.55 -3.01
CA LEU A 158 -19.52 -0.90 -2.96
C LEU A 158 -19.93 -1.40 -4.36
N ILE A 159 -18.99 -1.99 -5.08
CA ILE A 159 -19.23 -2.60 -6.40
C ILE A 159 -19.43 -4.10 -6.14
N LYS A 160 -20.61 -4.64 -6.47
CA LYS A 160 -20.95 -6.05 -6.35
C LYS A 160 -20.74 -6.79 -7.67
#